data_AF-A0A7X7I679-F1
#
_entry.id   AF-A0A7X7I679-F1
#
_cell.length_a   1.000
_cell.length_b   1.000
_cell.length_c   1.000
_cell.angle_alpha   90.00
_cell.angle_beta   90.00
_cell.angle_gamma   90.00
#
_symmetry.space_group_name_H-M   'P 1'
#
loop_
_entity.id
_entity.type
_entity.pdbx_description
1 polymer ?
#
loop_
_entity_poly.entity_id
_entity_poly.type
_entity_poly.pdbx_seq_one_letter_code
_entity_poly.pdbx_strand_id
1 'polypeptide(L)'
;MSHKYSQRGKPESIDMVVWAPQGNSQDTKVLQVYQKYFNGKPLITNTFNTGYIESCSAISALGCVLYCLKKEIPIWPQLTGIESFDNIKINNEINNILVLSSTDLGYNYALVVNRKPF
;
A
#
# COMPACT_ATOMS: atom_id res chain seq x y z
N MET A 1 25.87 10.15 -8.54
CA MET A 1 24.71 9.97 -7.62
C MET A 1 23.41 9.52 -8.29
N SER A 2 23.24 9.52 -9.62
CA SER A 2 21.91 9.28 -10.24
C SER A 2 21.46 7.81 -10.39
N HIS A 3 22.37 6.83 -10.31
CA HIS A 3 22.00 5.43 -10.58
C HIS A 3 21.17 4.76 -9.47
N LYS A 4 21.45 5.06 -8.18
CA LYS A 4 20.75 4.45 -7.03
C LYS A 4 19.28 4.89 -6.90
N TYR A 5 18.91 6.07 -7.38
CA TYR A 5 17.52 6.55 -7.35
C TYR A 5 16.67 5.97 -8.49
N SER A 6 17.29 5.67 -9.65
CA SER A 6 16.56 5.15 -10.83
C SER A 6 15.91 3.78 -10.62
N GLN A 7 16.37 3.01 -9.62
CA GLN A 7 15.83 1.68 -9.32
C GLN A 7 14.72 1.70 -8.26
N ARG A 8 14.58 2.78 -7.47
CA ARG A 8 13.59 2.87 -6.36
C ARG A 8 12.14 2.99 -6.83
N GLY A 9 11.92 3.34 -8.10
CA GLY A 9 10.59 3.46 -8.69
C GLY A 9 10.16 2.25 -9.53
N LYS A 10 10.99 1.21 -9.63
CA LYS A 10 10.64 0.04 -10.42
C LYS A 10 9.70 -0.89 -9.65
N PRO A 11 8.71 -1.51 -10.30
CA PRO A 11 7.75 -2.38 -9.64
C PRO A 11 8.40 -3.50 -8.82
N GLU A 12 9.47 -4.10 -9.35
CA GLU A 12 10.20 -5.19 -8.68
C GLU A 12 10.80 -4.79 -7.33
N SER A 13 11.13 -3.51 -7.15
CA SER A 13 11.76 -2.97 -5.93
C SER A 13 10.77 -2.69 -4.81
N ILE A 14 9.46 -2.70 -5.09
CA ILE A 14 8.41 -2.46 -4.09
C ILE A 14 8.17 -3.73 -3.28
N ASP A 15 8.17 -3.60 -1.96
CA ASP A 15 7.99 -4.73 -1.04
C ASP A 15 6.54 -4.86 -0.57
N MET A 16 5.80 -3.74 -0.52
CA MET A 16 4.43 -3.65 -0.01
C MET A 16 3.70 -2.49 -0.68
N VAL A 17 2.40 -2.67 -0.89
CA VAL A 17 1.49 -1.63 -1.36
C VAL A 17 0.50 -1.27 -0.25
N VAL A 18 0.43 0.01 0.10
CA VAL A 18 -0.55 0.59 1.01
C VAL A 18 -1.55 1.40 0.20
N TRP A 19 -2.83 1.26 0.51
CA TRP A 19 -3.89 1.99 -0.19
C TRP A 19 -5.04 2.37 0.75
N ALA A 20 -5.94 3.20 0.24
CA ALA A 20 -7.13 3.65 0.94
C ALA A 20 -8.36 3.54 0.03
N PRO A 21 -9.08 2.40 0.07
CA PRO A 21 -10.32 2.24 -0.69
C PRO A 21 -11.40 3.17 -0.17
N GLN A 22 -12.23 3.69 -1.08
CA GLN A 22 -13.44 4.44 -0.73
C GLN A 22 -14.65 3.51 -0.50
N GLY A 23 -14.55 2.24 -0.90
CA GLY A 23 -15.66 1.29 -0.90
C GLY A 23 -16.59 1.46 -2.10
N ASN A 24 -16.10 1.95 -3.23
CA ASN A 24 -16.90 2.18 -4.43
C ASN A 24 -16.19 1.68 -5.71
N SER A 25 -16.87 1.75 -6.86
CA SER A 25 -16.36 1.21 -8.12
C SER A 25 -15.04 1.82 -8.59
N GLN A 26 -14.70 3.03 -8.13
CA GLN A 26 -13.43 3.69 -8.46
C GLN A 26 -12.23 2.92 -7.91
N ASP A 27 -12.37 2.19 -6.81
CA ASP A 27 -11.28 1.42 -6.19
C ASP A 27 -10.69 0.38 -7.14
N THR A 28 -11.48 -0.07 -8.13
CA THR A 28 -11.06 -1.00 -9.18
C THR A 28 -9.79 -0.55 -9.91
N LYS A 29 -9.58 0.76 -10.09
CA LYS A 29 -8.37 1.27 -10.78
C LYS A 29 -7.10 0.96 -9.98
N VAL A 30 -7.15 1.07 -8.66
CA VAL A 30 -6.01 0.74 -7.79
C VAL A 30 -5.76 -0.76 -7.82
N LEU A 31 -6.83 -1.57 -7.77
CA LEU A 31 -6.73 -3.02 -7.85
C LEU A 31 -6.17 -3.50 -9.20
N GLN A 32 -6.57 -2.87 -10.32
CA GLN A 32 -6.04 -3.19 -11.65
C GLN A 32 -4.55 -2.84 -11.78
N VAL A 33 -4.13 -1.67 -11.26
CA VAL A 33 -2.71 -1.29 -11.20
C VAL A 33 -1.92 -2.25 -10.33
N TYR A 34 -2.47 -2.61 -9.17
CA TYR A 34 -1.90 -3.61 -8.27
C TYR A 34 -1.70 -4.96 -8.99
N GLN A 35 -2.74 -5.52 -9.60
CA GLN A 35 -2.67 -6.79 -10.31
C GLN A 35 -1.66 -6.76 -11.46
N LYS A 36 -1.54 -5.63 -12.18
CA LYS A 36 -0.65 -5.52 -13.33
C LYS A 36 0.82 -5.47 -12.93
N TYR A 37 1.17 -4.80 -11.83
CA TYR A 37 2.57 -4.47 -11.53
C TYR A 37 3.08 -5.02 -10.20
N PHE A 38 2.19 -5.32 -9.24
CA PHE A 38 2.54 -5.61 -7.85
C PHE A 38 1.89 -6.89 -7.33
N ASN A 39 1.35 -7.73 -8.21
CA ASN A 39 0.66 -8.95 -7.82
C ASN A 39 1.54 -9.85 -6.95
N GLY A 40 0.95 -10.37 -5.87
CA GLY A 40 1.65 -11.20 -4.88
C GLY A 40 2.45 -10.42 -3.84
N LYS A 41 2.56 -9.09 -3.95
CA LYS A 41 3.10 -8.24 -2.88
C LYS A 41 2.00 -7.96 -1.84
N PRO A 42 2.31 -7.86 -0.53
CA PRO A 42 1.33 -7.45 0.46
C PRO A 42 0.60 -6.17 0.05
N LEU A 43 -0.71 -6.25 -0.06
CA LEU A 43 -1.61 -5.13 -0.25
C LEU A 43 -2.26 -4.85 1.11
N ILE A 44 -2.23 -3.61 1.60
CA ILE A 44 -2.64 -3.30 2.97
C ILE A 44 -3.48 -2.02 3.00
N THR A 45 -4.57 -2.06 3.74
CA THR A 45 -5.36 -0.88 4.10
C THR A 45 -5.89 -1.01 5.52
N ASN A 46 -6.07 0.13 6.20
CA ASN A 46 -6.83 0.17 7.44
C ASN A 46 -8.29 0.61 7.25
N THR A 47 -8.68 1.06 6.06
CA THR A 47 -10.01 1.63 5.80
C THR A 47 -11.14 0.65 6.11
N PHE A 48 -10.94 -0.66 5.87
CA PHE A 48 -11.94 -1.68 6.25
C PHE A 48 -12.11 -1.85 7.76
N ASN A 49 -11.16 -1.38 8.56
CA ASN A 49 -11.20 -1.45 10.02
C ASN A 49 -11.58 -0.10 10.66
N THR A 50 -11.25 1.02 10.01
CA THR A 50 -11.41 2.37 10.58
C THR A 50 -12.48 3.21 9.90
N GLY A 51 -13.03 2.74 8.78
CA GLY A 51 -13.78 3.58 7.85
C GLY A 51 -12.86 4.47 7.00
N TYR A 52 -13.45 5.07 5.96
CA TYR A 52 -12.79 6.04 5.09
C TYR A 52 -12.78 7.42 5.75
N ILE A 53 -11.60 8.04 5.84
CA ILE A 53 -11.33 9.32 6.52
C ILE A 53 -10.88 10.37 5.50
N GLU A 54 -11.50 10.36 4.32
CA GLU A 54 -11.19 11.29 3.24
C GLU A 54 -9.69 11.34 2.91
N SER A 55 -9.15 12.55 2.75
CA SER A 55 -7.74 12.84 2.44
C SER A 55 -6.74 12.23 3.43
N CYS A 56 -7.15 11.92 4.66
CA CYS A 56 -6.28 11.35 5.68
C CYS A 56 -6.14 9.82 5.57
N SER A 57 -6.98 9.15 4.78
CA SER A 57 -7.06 7.68 4.76
C SER A 57 -5.74 7.01 4.39
N ALA A 58 -5.08 7.46 3.32
CA ALA A 58 -3.83 6.86 2.86
C ALA A 58 -2.67 7.09 3.86
N ILE A 59 -2.63 8.25 4.51
CA ILE A 59 -1.63 8.57 5.54
C ILE A 59 -1.92 7.81 6.83
N SER A 60 -3.19 7.66 7.20
CA SER A 60 -3.63 6.84 8.33
C SER A 60 -3.19 5.39 8.15
N ALA A 61 -3.49 4.79 6.99
CA ALA A 61 -3.06 3.44 6.63
C ALA A 61 -1.53 3.28 6.68
N LEU A 62 -0.79 4.23 6.07
CA LEU A 62 0.67 4.25 6.12
C LEU A 62 1.19 4.33 7.56
N GLY A 63 0.60 5.20 8.39
CA GLY A 63 0.97 5.38 9.80
C GLY A 63 0.81 4.09 10.60
N CYS A 64 -0.33 3.40 10.44
CA CYS A 64 -0.57 2.09 11.05
C CYS A 64 0.48 1.06 10.61
N VAL A 65 0.76 0.97 9.31
CA VAL A 65 1.76 0.05 8.76
C VAL A 65 3.15 0.33 9.34
N LEU A 66 3.59 1.59 9.30
CA LEU A 66 4.90 1.99 9.82
C LEU A 66 5.01 1.72 11.33
N TYR A 67 3.94 1.97 12.09
CA TYR A 67 3.89 1.65 13.50
C TYR A 67 4.03 0.15 13.76
N CYS A 68 3.24 -0.68 13.07
CA CYS A 68 3.28 -2.14 13.22
C CYS A 68 4.66 -2.71 12.85
N LEU A 69 5.22 -2.26 11.73
CA LEU A 69 6.55 -2.66 11.28
C LEU A 69 7.66 -2.21 12.25
N LYS A 70 7.52 -1.05 12.88
CA LYS A 70 8.48 -0.55 13.89
C LYS A 70 8.37 -1.30 15.23
N LYS A 71 7.16 -1.73 15.59
CA LYS A 71 6.87 -2.42 16.84
C LYS A 71 6.90 -3.95 16.73
N GLU A 72 7.13 -4.46 15.52
CA GLU A 72 7.13 -5.90 15.22
C GLU A 72 5.82 -6.59 15.65
N ILE A 73 4.70 -5.88 15.51
CA ILE A 73 3.37 -6.41 15.78
C ILE A 73 2.62 -6.71 14.47
N PRO A 74 1.63 -7.61 14.50
CA PRO A 74 0.84 -7.91 13.31
C PRO A 74 0.16 -6.67 12.73
N ILE A 75 0.21 -6.55 11.39
CA ILE A 75 -0.59 -5.57 10.65
C ILE A 75 -2.04 -6.08 10.62
N TRP A 76 -3.00 -5.16 10.69
CA TRP A 76 -4.41 -5.54 10.53
C TRP A 76 -4.65 -6.25 9.20
N PRO A 77 -5.38 -7.38 9.22
CA PRO A 77 -5.75 -8.05 7.99
C PRO A 77 -6.66 -7.12 7.17
N GLN A 78 -6.42 -7.08 5.85
CA GLN A 78 -7.41 -6.57 4.91
C GLN A 78 -8.35 -7.72 4.51
N LEU A 79 -9.63 -7.41 4.35
CA LEU A 79 -10.65 -8.35 3.88
C LEU A 79 -11.42 -7.69 2.73
N THR A 80 -10.88 -7.83 1.53
CA THR A 80 -11.48 -7.36 0.28
C THR A 80 -12.58 -8.30 -0.22
N GLY A 81 -12.61 -9.55 0.26
CA GLY A 81 -13.44 -10.63 -0.29
C GLY A 81 -12.80 -11.32 -1.49
N ILE A 82 -11.58 -10.90 -1.89
CA ILE A 82 -10.81 -11.51 -2.97
C ILE A 82 -9.67 -12.29 -2.34
N GLU A 83 -9.77 -13.62 -2.40
CA GLU A 83 -8.87 -14.54 -1.70
C GLU A 83 -7.39 -14.29 -2.01
N SER A 84 -7.06 -13.96 -3.27
CA SER A 84 -5.70 -13.67 -3.71
C SER A 84 -5.10 -12.41 -3.07
N PHE A 85 -5.93 -11.50 -2.55
CA PHE A 85 -5.50 -10.28 -1.86
C PHE A 85 -5.51 -10.44 -0.34
N ASP A 86 -6.46 -11.21 0.17
CA ASP A 86 -6.70 -11.35 1.60
C ASP A 86 -5.69 -12.32 2.26
N ASN A 87 -5.19 -13.30 1.50
CA ASN A 87 -4.28 -14.33 2.00
C ASN A 87 -2.78 -14.05 1.75
N ILE A 88 -2.41 -12.83 1.35
CA ILE A 88 -1.01 -12.50 1.07
C ILE A 88 -0.20 -12.44 2.37
N LYS A 89 0.86 -13.23 2.43
CA LYS A 89 1.77 -13.27 3.59
C LYS A 89 2.87 -12.22 3.49
N ILE A 90 3.20 -11.62 4.64
CA ILE A 90 4.34 -10.70 4.78
C ILE A 90 5.54 -11.53 5.25
N ASN A 91 6.33 -12.03 4.30
CA ASN A 91 7.43 -12.96 4.59
C ASN A 91 8.82 -12.32 4.50
N ASN A 92 8.93 -11.16 3.88
CA ASN A 92 10.20 -10.48 3.62
C ASN A 92 10.31 -9.18 4.41
N GLU A 93 11.54 -8.71 4.61
CA GLU A 93 11.78 -7.38 5.15
C GLU A 93 11.16 -6.31 4.24
N ILE A 94 10.29 -5.47 4.80
CA ILE A 94 9.61 -4.41 4.07
C ILE A 94 10.44 -3.13 4.11
N ASN A 95 11.03 -2.74 2.99
CA ASN A 95 11.88 -1.55 2.90
C ASN A 95 11.25 -0.45 2.05
N ASN A 96 10.74 -0.80 0.86
CA ASN A 96 10.08 0.13 -0.06
C ASN A 96 8.57 -0.08 -0.03
N ILE A 97 7.85 0.91 0.48
CA ILE A 97 6.39 0.89 0.58
C ILE A 97 5.84 1.85 -0.46
N LEU A 98 5.05 1.32 -1.41
CA LEU A 98 4.27 2.14 -2.34
C LEU A 98 2.94 2.50 -1.68
N VAL A 99 2.64 3.79 -1.58
CA VAL A 99 1.36 4.29 -1.10
C VAL A 99 0.58 4.81 -2.29
N LEU A 100 -0.62 4.29 -2.48
CA LEU A 100 -1.56 4.68 -3.53
C LEU A 100 -2.80 5.31 -2.91
N SER A 101 -3.22 6.43 -3.47
CA SER A 101 -4.50 7.04 -3.14
C SER A 101 -5.16 7.56 -4.39
N SER A 102 -6.49 7.53 -4.42
CA SER A 102 -7.26 8.19 -5.45
C SER A 102 -8.52 8.81 -4.88
N THR A 103 -8.95 9.89 -5.50
CA THR A 103 -10.25 10.51 -5.24
C THR A 103 -11.29 10.08 -6.29
N ASP A 104 -12.55 10.38 -5.97
CA ASP A 104 -13.71 10.32 -6.85
C ASP A 104 -13.65 11.36 -7.97
N LEU A 105 -13.01 12.51 -7.72
CA LEU A 105 -12.71 13.56 -8.72
C LEU A 105 -11.60 13.16 -9.71
N GLY A 106 -10.99 11.97 -9.55
CA GLY A 106 -9.96 11.47 -10.47
C GLY A 106 -8.54 11.92 -10.17
N TYR A 107 -8.28 12.57 -9.03
CA TYR A 107 -6.91 12.83 -8.58
C TYR A 107 -6.28 11.55 -8.06
N ASN A 108 -5.06 11.25 -8.50
CA ASN A 108 -4.31 10.07 -8.11
C ASN A 108 -2.98 10.49 -7.49
N TYR A 109 -2.63 9.88 -6.36
CA TYR A 109 -1.39 10.16 -5.64
C TYR A 109 -0.61 8.86 -5.46
N ALA A 110 0.69 8.94 -5.70
CA ALA A 110 1.62 7.84 -5.48
C ALA A 110 2.85 8.36 -4.72
N LEU A 111 3.24 7.65 -3.66
CA LEU A 111 4.41 7.96 -2.86
C LEU A 111 5.18 6.66 -2.58
N VAL A 112 6.50 6.68 -2.71
CA VAL A 112 7.35 5.58 -2.26
C VAL A 112 8.07 6.01 -0.98
N VAL A 113 7.85 5.25 0.09
CA VAL A 113 8.56 5.43 1.38
C VAL A 113 9.65 4.38 1.47
N ASN A 114 10.90 4.82 1.62
CA ASN A 114 12.02 3.94 1.91
C ASN A 114 12.35 3.99 3.41
N ARG A 115 12.35 2.83 4.07
CA ARG A 115 12.61 2.70 5.51
C ARG A 115 14.09 2.60 5.88
N LYS A 116 15.01 2.40 4.91
CA LYS A 116 16.43 2.24 5.23
C LYS A 116 17.05 3.59 5.60
N PRO A 117 17.85 3.66 6.68
CA PRO A 117 18.64 4.85 6.98
C PRO A 117 19.59 5.16 5.82
N PHE A 118 19.85 6.45 5.60
CA PHE A 118 20.72 6.96 4.53
C PHE A 118 22.19 6.64 4.77
#